data_AF-A0A2R5F548-F1
#
_entry.id   AF-A0A2R5F548-F1
#
_cell.length_a   1.000
_cell.length_b   1.000
_cell.length_c   1.000
_cell.angle_alpha   90.00
_cell.angle_beta   90.00
_cell.angle_gamma   90.00
#
_symmetry.space_group_name_H-M   'P 1'
#
loop_
_entity.id
_entity.type
_entity.pdbx_description
1 polymer ?
#
loop_
_entity_poly.entity_id
_entity_poly.type
_entity_poly.pdbx_seq_one_letter_code
_entity_poly.pdbx_strand_id
1 'polypeptide(L)'
;MARFESFTVYVEELDMELTQQFHLITVQDQADGEGGYIVQKLVADENPESLELYFHMTVVFGMCAFGRLPSRVEALVPLSGRRFTWKPEWQQWQKSLDYMRLVKSMLESSEATSGSRHALPAM
;
A
#
# COMPACT_ATOMS: atom_id res chain seq x y z
N MET A 1 -19.13 10.44 9.64
CA MET A 1 -17.91 11.14 9.22
C MET A 1 -16.90 10.06 8.84
N ALA A 2 -16.36 10.06 7.62
CA ALA A 2 -15.27 9.16 7.27
C ALA A 2 -13.98 9.71 7.90
N ARG A 3 -13.27 8.91 8.69
CA ARG A 3 -12.00 9.30 9.32
C ARG A 3 -10.88 8.69 8.49
N PHE A 4 -9.91 9.53 8.13
CA PHE A 4 -8.77 9.12 7.33
C PHE A 4 -7.56 9.20 8.24
N GLU A 5 -6.83 8.12 8.33
CA GLU A 5 -5.63 8.04 9.17
C GLU A 5 -4.44 7.70 8.30
N SER A 6 -3.38 8.50 8.46
CA SER A 6 -2.08 8.25 7.87
C SER A 6 -1.26 7.39 8.82
N PHE A 7 -0.71 6.31 8.31
CA PHE A 7 0.24 5.47 9.03
C PHE A 7 1.53 5.41 8.24
N THR A 8 2.64 5.46 8.96
CA THR A 8 3.99 5.38 8.40
C THR A 8 4.71 4.23 9.06
N VAL A 9 5.39 3.43 8.24
CA VAL A 9 6.24 2.33 8.70
C VAL A 9 7.55 2.36 7.93
N TYR A 10 8.65 2.05 8.59
CA TYR A 10 9.92 1.82 7.92
C TYR A 10 9.97 0.38 7.40
N VAL A 11 10.28 0.22 6.11
CA VAL A 11 10.42 -1.10 5.48
C VAL A 11 11.90 -1.36 5.28
N GLU A 12 12.48 -2.20 6.14
CA GLU A 12 13.93 -2.45 6.17
C GLU A 12 14.43 -3.07 4.85
N GLU A 13 13.68 -4.00 4.26
CA GLU A 13 14.06 -4.68 3.01
C GLU A 13 14.08 -3.76 1.79
N LEU A 14 13.46 -2.59 1.92
CA LEU A 14 13.39 -1.56 0.89
C LEU A 14 14.21 -0.31 1.26
N ASP A 15 14.72 -0.21 2.48
CA ASP A 15 15.40 1.00 2.98
C ASP A 15 14.60 2.27 2.69
N MET A 16 13.31 2.28 3.09
CA MET A 16 12.39 3.40 2.83
C MET A 16 11.25 3.49 3.84
N GLU A 17 10.70 4.69 4.00
CA GLU A 17 9.43 4.89 4.69
C GLU A 17 8.24 4.66 3.75
N LEU A 18 7.33 3.79 4.16
CA LEU A 18 6.06 3.55 3.51
C LEU A 18 4.95 4.25 4.30
N THR A 19 4.36 5.28 3.71
CA THR A 19 3.20 5.97 4.27
C THR A 19 1.94 5.62 3.50
N GLN A 20 0.89 5.17 4.19
CA GLN A 20 -0.42 4.90 3.62
C GLN A 20 -1.54 5.58 4.40
N GLN A 21 -2.52 6.06 3.64
CA GLN A 21 -3.77 6.60 4.19
C GLN A 21 -4.86 5.53 4.11
N PHE A 22 -5.38 5.14 5.26
CA PHE A 22 -6.48 4.19 5.38
C PHE A 22 -7.74 4.89 5.85
N HIS A 23 -8.88 4.32 5.44
CA HIS A 23 -10.19 4.82 5.84
C HIS A 23 -10.73 4.02 7.03
N LEU A 24 -10.45 2.71 7.04
CA LEU A 24 -10.83 1.85 8.14
C LEU A 24 -9.86 0.69 8.25
N ILE A 25 -9.40 0.44 9.48
CA ILE A 25 -8.74 -0.79 9.87
C ILE A 25 -9.61 -1.40 10.97
N THR A 26 -10.18 -2.57 10.71
CA THR A 26 -11.08 -3.25 11.66
C THR A 26 -10.41 -4.51 12.16
N VAL A 27 -10.24 -4.62 13.48
CA VAL A 27 -9.80 -5.87 14.12
C VAL A 27 -10.99 -6.83 14.19
N GLN A 28 -10.79 -8.05 13.74
CA GLN A 28 -11.74 -9.14 13.88
C GLN A 28 -11.29 -10.02 15.04
N ASP A 29 -11.92 -9.88 16.20
CA ASP A 29 -11.73 -10.84 17.28
C ASP A 29 -12.39 -12.17 16.89
N GLN A 30 -11.61 -13.25 16.96
CA GLN A 30 -12.14 -14.61 16.94
C GLN A 30 -12.02 -15.21 18.33
N ALA A 31 -13.04 -15.95 18.75
CA ALA A 31 -13.07 -16.63 20.04
C ALA A 31 -11.90 -17.63 20.23
N ASP A 32 -11.31 -18.11 19.13
CA ASP A 32 -10.29 -19.16 19.10
C ASP A 32 -8.84 -18.64 18.91
N GLY A 33 -8.59 -17.35 19.14
CA GLY A 33 -7.23 -16.81 19.37
C GLY A 33 -6.45 -16.33 18.14
N GLU A 34 -6.79 -16.74 16.92
CA GLU A 34 -6.26 -16.10 15.70
C GLU A 34 -7.21 -14.98 15.22
N GLY A 35 -7.25 -13.89 15.97
CA GLY A 35 -7.92 -12.67 15.52
C GLY A 35 -7.27 -12.14 14.23
N GLY A 36 -8.03 -11.44 13.39
CA GLY A 36 -7.56 -10.87 12.12
C GLY A 36 -7.69 -9.36 12.06
N TYR A 37 -7.33 -8.74 10.93
CA TYR A 37 -7.74 -7.37 10.65
C TYR A 37 -8.01 -7.15 9.17
N ILE A 38 -8.98 -6.29 8.90
CA ILE A 38 -9.39 -5.89 7.55
C ILE A 38 -8.93 -4.46 7.32
N VAL A 39 -8.32 -4.22 6.17
CA VAL A 39 -7.96 -2.88 5.70
C VAL A 39 -8.89 -2.47 4.58
N GLN A 40 -9.46 -1.27 4.69
CA GLN A 40 -10.36 -0.70 3.71
C GLN A 40 -9.92 0.70 3.30
N LYS A 41 -9.92 0.95 1.99
CA LYS A 41 -9.62 2.25 1.40
C LYS A 41 -10.68 2.64 0.37
N LEU A 42 -11.10 3.92 0.35
CA LEU A 42 -11.82 4.47 -0.80
C LEU A 42 -10.82 4.85 -1.90
N VAL A 43 -11.15 4.51 -3.13
CA VAL A 43 -10.35 4.81 -4.33
C VAL A 43 -11.17 5.64 -5.29
N ALA A 44 -10.51 6.56 -6.01
CA ALA A 44 -11.17 7.49 -6.92
C ALA A 44 -11.57 6.84 -8.24
N ASP A 45 -10.74 5.93 -8.75
CA ASP A 45 -10.97 5.19 -9.97
C ASP A 45 -10.63 3.70 -9.81
N GLU A 46 -10.77 2.97 -10.91
CA GLU A 46 -10.63 1.52 -10.97
C GLU A 46 -9.49 1.11 -11.90
N ASN A 47 -8.48 1.97 -12.04
CA ASN A 47 -7.29 1.66 -12.80
C ASN A 47 -6.62 0.39 -12.21
N PRO A 48 -6.44 -0.68 -13.01
CA PRO A 48 -5.92 -1.95 -12.49
C PRO A 48 -4.54 -1.84 -11.86
N GLU A 49 -3.65 -1.03 -12.43
CA GLU A 49 -2.28 -0.82 -11.94
C GLU A 49 -2.29 -0.11 -10.57
N SER A 50 -3.20 0.86 -10.39
CA SER A 50 -3.38 1.56 -9.12
C SER A 50 -3.94 0.65 -8.03
N LEU A 51 -4.86 -0.26 -8.38
CA LEU A 51 -5.39 -1.25 -7.45
C LEU A 51 -4.33 -2.30 -7.07
N GLU A 52 -3.50 -2.72 -8.03
CA GLU A 52 -2.39 -3.65 -7.80
C GLU A 52 -1.31 -3.03 -6.89
N LEU A 53 -0.91 -1.78 -7.16
CA LEU A 53 -0.02 -1.03 -6.28
C LEU A 53 -0.60 -0.91 -4.86
N TYR A 54 -1.88 -0.54 -4.74
CA TYR A 54 -2.55 -0.47 -3.44
C TYR A 54 -2.51 -1.80 -2.69
N PHE A 55 -2.79 -2.92 -3.38
CA PHE A 55 -2.74 -4.24 -2.78
C PHE A 55 -1.33 -4.55 -2.26
N HIS A 56 -0.30 -4.42 -3.09
CA HIS A 56 1.08 -4.73 -2.71
C HIS A 56 1.62 -3.82 -1.61
N MET A 57 1.35 -2.52 -1.67
CA MET A 57 1.71 -1.59 -0.58
C MET A 57 1.05 -2.02 0.73
N THR A 58 -0.24 -2.39 0.71
CA THR A 58 -0.99 -2.75 1.92
C THR A 58 -0.51 -4.08 2.51
N VAL A 59 -0.15 -5.04 1.66
CA VAL A 59 0.48 -6.29 2.10
C VAL A 59 1.81 -6.01 2.78
N VAL A 60 2.64 -5.14 2.19
CA VAL A 60 3.94 -4.80 2.76
C VAL A 60 3.79 -4.07 4.10
N PHE A 61 2.95 -3.03 4.10
CA PHE A 61 2.60 -2.28 5.30
C PHE A 61 2.09 -3.19 6.42
N GLY A 62 1.18 -4.11 6.11
CA GLY A 62 0.59 -5.00 7.11
C GLY A 62 1.61 -5.86 7.84
N MET A 63 2.54 -6.47 7.09
CA MET A 63 3.64 -7.23 7.68
C MET A 63 4.56 -6.36 8.54
N CYS A 64 4.97 -5.19 8.05
CA CYS A 64 5.91 -4.33 8.78
C CYS A 64 5.27 -3.67 10.02
N ALA A 65 4.01 -3.23 9.92
CA ALA A 65 3.33 -2.48 10.98
C ALA A 65 2.71 -3.38 12.06
N PHE A 66 2.21 -4.56 11.68
CA PHE A 66 1.47 -5.45 12.58
C PHE A 66 2.09 -6.84 12.74
N GLY A 67 3.22 -7.11 12.09
CA GLY A 67 3.89 -8.42 12.12
C GLY A 67 3.09 -9.54 11.44
N ARG A 68 1.99 -9.23 10.74
CA ARG A 68 1.10 -10.20 10.12
C ARG A 68 0.29 -9.59 8.97
N LEU A 69 -0.11 -10.45 8.03
CA LEU A 69 -0.94 -10.04 6.88
C LEU A 69 -2.36 -9.65 7.29
N PRO A 70 -2.99 -8.70 6.58
CA PRO A 70 -4.42 -8.45 6.74
C PRO A 70 -5.21 -9.70 6.32
N SER A 71 -6.27 -10.02 7.05
CA SER A 71 -7.19 -11.10 6.67
C SER A 71 -7.98 -10.75 5.40
N ARG A 72 -8.11 -9.44 5.11
CA ARG A 72 -8.74 -8.92 3.90
C ARG A 72 -8.27 -7.51 3.60
N VAL A 73 -8.07 -7.24 2.31
CA VAL A 73 -7.84 -5.89 1.77
C VAL A 73 -9.01 -5.53 0.88
N GLU A 74 -9.54 -4.31 1.04
CA GLU A 74 -10.67 -3.82 0.27
C GLU A 74 -10.38 -2.45 -0.34
N ALA A 75 -10.79 -2.26 -1.59
CA ALA A 75 -10.88 -0.97 -2.26
C ALA A 75 -12.34 -0.72 -2.67
N LEU A 76 -12.91 0.39 -2.20
CA LEU A 76 -14.29 0.79 -2.51
C LEU A 76 -14.27 2.00 -3.42
N VAL A 77 -15.06 1.95 -4.48
CA VAL A 77 -15.19 3.04 -5.45
C VAL A 77 -16.52 3.72 -5.18
N PRO A 78 -16.54 4.91 -4.54
CA PRO A 78 -17.79 5.48 -4.03
C PRO A 78 -18.82 5.76 -5.13
N LEU A 79 -18.36 6.21 -6.31
CA LEU A 79 -19.24 6.62 -7.41
C LEU A 79 -19.91 5.43 -8.10
N SER A 80 -19.21 4.30 -8.23
CA SER A 80 -19.76 3.09 -8.86
C SER A 80 -20.38 2.12 -7.86
N GLY A 81 -20.09 2.29 -6.56
CA GLY A 81 -20.43 1.34 -5.50
C GLY A 81 -19.66 0.02 -5.58
N ARG A 82 -18.71 -0.10 -6.53
CA ARG A 82 -17.92 -1.32 -6.70
C ARG A 82 -16.94 -1.51 -5.55
N ARG A 83 -16.73 -2.78 -5.19
CA ARG A 83 -15.78 -3.20 -4.16
C ARG A 83 -14.85 -4.26 -4.74
N PHE A 84 -13.56 -3.97 -4.69
CA PHE A 84 -12.51 -4.95 -4.94
C PHE A 84 -12.07 -5.53 -3.60
N THR A 85 -11.89 -6.85 -3.57
CA THR A 85 -11.57 -7.59 -2.35
C THR A 85 -10.47 -8.58 -2.64
N TRP A 86 -9.43 -8.55 -1.81
CA TRP A 86 -8.33 -9.50 -1.87
C TRP A 86 -8.13 -10.15 -0.51
N LYS A 87 -7.67 -11.40 -0.54
CA LYS A 87 -7.19 -12.13 0.64
C LYS A 87 -5.70 -12.39 0.44
N PRO A 88 -4.82 -11.60 1.09
CA PRO A 88 -3.40 -11.89 1.07
C PRO A 88 -3.12 -13.26 1.68
N GLU A 89 -2.17 -13.98 1.09
CA GLU A 89 -1.61 -15.20 1.67
C GLU A 89 -0.10 -14.99 1.84
N TRP A 90 0.56 -15.91 2.53
CA TRP A 90 1.96 -15.75 2.88
C TRP A 90 2.87 -15.61 1.65
N GLN A 91 2.54 -16.29 0.55
CA GLN A 91 3.31 -16.21 -0.70
C GLN A 91 3.24 -14.81 -1.35
N GLN A 92 2.22 -14.01 -1.03
CA GLN A 92 1.98 -12.69 -1.58
C GLN A 92 2.86 -11.65 -0.88
N TRP A 93 3.33 -11.89 0.35
CA TRP A 93 4.28 -11.01 1.02
C TRP A 93 5.54 -10.80 0.19
N GLN A 94 6.21 -11.88 -0.18
CA GLN A 94 7.48 -11.78 -0.91
C GLN A 94 7.29 -11.18 -2.32
N LYS A 95 6.20 -11.55 -3.01
CA LYS A 95 5.82 -10.92 -4.28
C LYS A 95 5.57 -9.42 -4.14
N SER A 96 4.95 -9.01 -3.03
CA SER A 96 4.66 -7.58 -2.77
C SER A 96 5.93 -6.80 -2.46
N LEU A 97 6.88 -7.38 -1.73
CA LEU A 97 8.20 -6.77 -1.56
C LEU A 97 8.91 -6.60 -2.89
N ASP A 98 8.92 -7.62 -3.74
CA ASP A 98 9.56 -7.54 -5.06
C ASP A 98 8.89 -6.49 -5.97
N TYR A 99 7.55 -6.42 -5.93
CA TYR A 99 6.80 -5.36 -6.60
C TYR A 99 7.21 -3.98 -6.09
N MET A 100 7.31 -3.80 -4.77
CA MET A 100 7.69 -2.51 -4.20
C MET A 100 9.15 -2.12 -4.49
N ARG A 101 10.06 -3.09 -4.66
CA ARG A 101 11.42 -2.83 -5.17
C ARG A 101 11.38 -2.26 -6.58
N LEU A 102 10.53 -2.82 -7.45
CA LEU A 102 10.34 -2.30 -8.79
C LEU A 102 9.80 -0.87 -8.75
N VAL A 103 8.77 -0.60 -7.95
CA VAL A 103 8.20 0.74 -7.75
C VAL A 103 9.27 1.73 -7.26
N LYS A 104 10.07 1.35 -6.25
CA LYS A 104 11.18 2.18 -5.76
C LYS A 104 12.15 2.55 -6.89
N SER A 105 12.57 1.58 -7.69
CA SER A 105 13.50 1.82 -8.81
C SER A 105 12.92 2.78 -9.86
N MET A 106 11.61 2.73 -10.11
CA MET A 106 10.93 3.64 -11.04
C MET A 106 10.90 5.07 -10.49
N LEU A 107 10.64 5.24 -9.18
CA LEU A 107 10.65 6.54 -8.52
C LEU A 107 12.05 7.17 -8.58
N GLU A 108 13.09 6.44 -8.20
CA GLU A 108 14.48 6.90 -8.22
C GLU A 108 14.93 7.29 -9.64
N SER A 109 14.54 6.52 -10.66
CA SER A 109 14.84 6.83 -12.07
C SER A 109 14.13 8.10 -12.57
N SER A 110 12.94 8.38 -12.04
CA SER A 110 12.14 9.55 -12.41
C SER A 110 12.70 10.82 -11.78
N GLU A 111 13.19 10.74 -10.54
CA GLU A 111 13.84 11.84 -9.83
C GLU A 111 15.17 12.24 -10.47
N ALA A 112 15.97 11.26 -10.91
CA ALA A 112 17.22 11.50 -11.64
C ALA A 112 17.01 12.30 -12.94
N THR A 113 15.86 12.11 -13.61
CA THR A 113 15.52 12.81 -14.85
C THR A 113 14.99 14.23 -14.59
N SER A 114 14.38 14.48 -13.44
CA SER A 114 13.88 15.80 -13.04
C SER A 114 15.01 16.76 -12.65
N GLY A 115 16.06 16.26 -11.98
CA GLY A 115 17.22 17.05 -11.54
C GLY A 115 18.11 17.63 -12.66
N SER A 116 18.00 17.12 -13.90
CA SER A 116 18.82 17.57 -15.03
C SER A 116 18.31 18.86 -15.71
N ARG A 117 17.09 19.33 -15.39
CA ARG A 117 16.49 20.52 -16.04
C ARG A 117 16.79 21.88 -15.40
N HIS A 118 17.62 21.95 -14.35
CA HIS A 118 17.90 23.22 -13.64
C HIS A 118 19.35 23.73 -13.77
N ALA A 119 20.21 23.08 -14.55
CA ALA A 119 21.50 23.65 -14.91
C ALA A 119 21.33 24.65 -16.07
N LEU A 120 21.01 25.90 -15.76
CA LEU A 120 21.24 27.00 -16.72
C LEU A 120 22.76 27.11 -16.95
N PRO A 121 23.23 27.15 -18.21
CA PRO A 121 24.62 27.45 -18.47
C PRO A 121 24.89 28.89 -18.04
N ALA A 122 25.90 29.08 -17.18
CA ALA A 122 26.43 30.41 -16.90
C ALA A 122 26.98 31.00 -18.20
N MET A 123 26.44 32.16 -18.60
CA MET A 123 27.04 33.04 -19.61
C MET A 123 28.00 34.02 -18.93
#